data_AF-A0A932RGY1-F1
#
_entry.id   AF-A0A932RGY1-F1
#
_cell.length_a   1.000
_cell.length_b   1.000
_cell.length_c   1.000
_cell.angle_alpha   90.00
_cell.angle_beta   90.00
_cell.angle_gamma   90.00
#
_symmetry.space_group_name_H-M   'P 1'
#
loop_
_entity.id
_entity.type
_entity.pdbx_description
1 polymer ?
#
loop_
_entity_poly.entity_id
_entity_poly.type
_entity_poly.pdbx_seq_one_letter_code
_entity_poly.pdbx_strand_id
1 'polypeptide(L)'
;MRSTPRVAWLSRILIPLVLLLTQCQERPFEERLIYFLHAQQRAELDRLMRQHPGKVRDLLKERLNTWTDLEKTGASAQAQAVLQDTRDLAKEFDRVAQDGFWKRVELRAAQPLSQRLAIRIVDAWVTKAAQAMDQRQNMEALDALDQAERANQGPADPYMQAAIHHHRGLIAQNLYRYKEAQSQFERVQTIHTRIGNRVGLAAVQLDIGLLKKQMGRLSDALQIYREALEEQQRILSLGDAAQTLNNLGNLCIQIGDLRQGMAYLRKAVEQAEKISDDSRYSLALNNLGFAHSMQHE
;
A
#
# COMPACT_ATOMS: atom_id res chain seq x y z
N MET A 1 -4.11 15.43 -67.14
CA MET A 1 -4.69 16.18 -66.00
C MET A 1 -3.74 16.06 -64.82
N ARG A 2 -3.08 17.16 -64.45
CA ARG A 2 -2.13 17.20 -63.33
C ARG A 2 -2.92 17.23 -62.02
N SER A 3 -2.85 16.16 -61.22
CA SER A 3 -3.36 16.17 -59.85
C SER A 3 -2.58 17.22 -59.07
N THR A 4 -3.29 18.16 -58.45
CA THR A 4 -2.67 19.21 -57.64
C THR A 4 -2.02 18.59 -56.40
N PRO A 5 -0.86 19.09 -55.94
CA PRO A 5 -0.15 18.52 -54.79
C PRO A 5 -0.97 18.52 -53.49
N ARG A 6 -2.01 19.37 -53.38
CA ARG A 6 -2.98 19.35 -52.27
C ARG A 6 -3.86 18.10 -52.22
N VAL A 7 -4.22 17.52 -53.38
CA VAL A 7 -5.09 16.31 -53.43
C VAL A 7 -4.29 15.05 -53.10
N ALA A 8 -3.00 15.02 -53.46
CA ALA A 8 -2.08 13.94 -53.07
C ALA A 8 -1.75 13.93 -51.57
N TRP A 9 -1.79 15.10 -50.92
CA TRP A 9 -1.62 15.25 -49.47
C TRP A 9 -2.89 14.79 -48.71
N LEU A 10 -4.07 15.17 -49.21
CA LEU A 10 -5.36 14.70 -48.68
C LEU A 10 -5.51 13.17 -48.76
N SER A 11 -5.04 12.54 -49.84
CA SER A 11 -5.22 11.09 -50.02
C SER A 11 -4.18 10.21 -49.33
N ARG A 12 -2.95 10.69 -49.12
CA ARG A 12 -1.88 9.87 -48.50
C ARG A 12 -1.82 9.96 -46.98
N ILE A 13 -2.39 11.01 -46.39
CA ILE A 13 -2.38 11.21 -44.92
C ILE A 13 -3.79 11.35 -44.38
N LEU A 14 -4.62 12.23 -44.95
CA LEU A 14 -5.96 12.49 -44.43
C LEU A 14 -6.93 11.34 -44.67
N ILE A 15 -6.87 10.62 -45.80
CA ILE A 15 -7.77 9.47 -46.03
C ILE A 15 -7.46 8.27 -45.09
N PRO A 16 -6.19 7.85 -44.88
CA PRO A 16 -5.88 6.84 -43.86
C PRO A 16 -6.22 7.31 -42.44
N LEU A 17 -6.01 8.59 -42.13
CA LEU A 17 -6.36 9.16 -40.82
C LEU A 17 -7.88 9.19 -40.62
N VAL A 18 -8.64 9.60 -41.64
CA VAL A 18 -10.11 9.62 -41.63
C VAL A 18 -10.68 8.20 -41.64
N LEU A 19 -10.08 7.25 -42.37
CA LEU A 19 -10.48 5.84 -42.35
C LEU A 19 -10.18 5.17 -41.00
N LEU A 20 -9.04 5.49 -40.37
CA LEU A 20 -8.76 5.10 -38.98
C LEU A 20 -9.75 5.73 -38.00
N LEU A 21 -10.13 6.99 -38.22
CA LEU A 21 -11.11 7.72 -37.39
C LEU A 21 -12.55 7.20 -37.59
N THR A 22 -12.94 6.79 -38.79
CA THR A 22 -14.25 6.19 -39.05
C THR A 22 -14.37 4.79 -38.48
N GLN A 23 -13.30 3.97 -38.56
CA GLN A 23 -13.25 2.69 -37.85
C GLN A 23 -13.17 2.87 -36.33
N CYS A 24 -12.71 4.02 -35.85
CA CYS A 24 -12.65 4.32 -34.42
C CYS A 24 -14.05 4.37 -33.81
N GLN A 25 -15.10 4.79 -34.53
CA GLN A 25 -16.46 4.82 -33.98
C GLN A 25 -17.04 3.43 -33.68
N GLU A 26 -16.62 2.40 -34.41
CA GLU A 26 -17.07 1.01 -34.24
C GLU A 26 -16.31 0.28 -33.12
N ARG A 27 -15.24 0.87 -32.59
CA ARG A 27 -14.46 0.27 -31.51
C ARG A 27 -15.18 0.30 -30.16
N PRO A 28 -14.89 -0.67 -29.27
CA PRO A 28 -15.32 -0.65 -27.88
C PRO A 28 -14.98 0.68 -27.18
N PHE A 29 -15.77 1.03 -26.17
CA PHE A 29 -15.65 2.31 -25.47
C PHE A 29 -14.25 2.53 -24.88
N GLU A 30 -13.67 1.45 -24.36
CA GLU A 30 -12.38 1.38 -23.68
C GLU A 30 -11.24 1.67 -24.65
N GLU A 31 -11.27 1.04 -25.83
CA GLU A 31 -10.26 1.25 -26.89
C GLU A 31 -10.28 2.69 -27.42
N ARG A 32 -11.46 3.29 -27.55
CA ARG A 32 -11.60 4.69 -27.98
C ARG A 32 -10.97 5.65 -26.97
N LEU A 33 -11.21 5.45 -25.68
CA LEU A 33 -10.62 6.27 -24.62
C LEU A 33 -9.09 6.24 -24.66
N ILE A 34 -8.51 5.05 -24.73
CA ILE A 34 -7.05 4.89 -24.76
C ILE A 34 -6.47 5.45 -26.05
N TYR A 35 -7.12 5.21 -27.19
CA TYR A 35 -6.73 5.79 -28.46
C TYR A 35 -6.70 7.32 -28.42
N PHE A 36 -7.78 7.96 -27.97
CA PHE A 36 -7.84 9.43 -27.93
C PHE A 36 -6.89 10.04 -26.90
N LEU A 37 -6.61 9.33 -25.80
CA LEU A 37 -5.57 9.69 -24.84
C LEU A 37 -4.19 9.72 -25.51
N HIS A 38 -3.80 8.65 -26.21
CA HIS A 38 -2.50 8.54 -26.89
C HIS A 38 -2.38 9.47 -28.09
N ALA A 39 -3.45 9.63 -28.87
CA ALA A 39 -3.52 10.53 -30.02
C ALA A 39 -3.64 12.01 -29.63
N GLN A 40 -3.72 12.30 -28.32
CA GLN A 40 -3.88 13.65 -27.77
C GLN A 40 -5.10 14.40 -28.34
N GLN A 41 -6.15 13.67 -28.71
CA GLN A 41 -7.40 14.22 -29.25
C GLN A 41 -8.32 14.64 -28.11
N ARG A 42 -7.94 15.75 -27.47
CA ARG A 42 -8.51 16.17 -26.19
C ARG A 42 -10.02 16.47 -26.26
N ALA A 43 -10.50 17.02 -27.37
CA ALA A 43 -11.92 17.37 -27.52
C ALA A 43 -12.83 16.13 -27.57
N GLU A 44 -12.44 15.11 -28.32
CA GLU A 44 -13.13 13.82 -28.43
C GLU A 44 -13.07 13.04 -27.11
N LEU A 45 -11.88 13.03 -26.49
CA LEU A 45 -11.64 12.42 -25.20
C LEU A 45 -12.55 13.03 -24.10
N ASP A 46 -12.59 14.36 -24.03
CA ASP A 46 -13.46 15.11 -23.11
C ASP A 46 -14.94 14.78 -23.34
N ARG A 47 -15.36 14.72 -24.61
CA ARG A 47 -16.75 14.41 -24.98
C ARG A 47 -17.15 13.03 -24.46
N LEU A 48 -16.33 12.01 -24.68
CA LEU A 48 -16.63 10.64 -24.23
C LEU A 48 -16.66 10.52 -22.70
N MET A 49 -15.71 11.14 -22.00
CA MET A 49 -15.68 11.10 -20.53
C MET A 49 -16.90 11.76 -19.91
N ARG A 50 -17.37 12.88 -20.47
CA ARG A 50 -18.61 13.54 -20.01
C ARG A 50 -19.85 12.70 -20.25
N GLN A 51 -19.91 11.95 -21.35
CA GLN A 51 -21.08 11.13 -21.68
C GLN A 51 -21.15 9.85 -20.82
N HIS A 52 -20.01 9.30 -20.40
CA HIS A 52 -19.94 7.97 -19.79
C HIS A 52 -19.02 7.89 -18.56
N PRO A 53 -19.20 8.72 -17.52
CA PRO A 53 -18.31 8.75 -16.36
C PRO A 53 -18.27 7.45 -15.56
N GLY A 54 -19.39 6.71 -15.50
CA GLY A 54 -19.44 5.39 -14.85
C GLY A 54 -18.54 4.38 -15.53
N LYS A 55 -18.61 4.33 -16.87
CA LYS A 55 -17.75 3.45 -17.68
C LYS A 55 -16.27 3.81 -17.55
N VAL A 56 -15.92 5.09 -17.42
CA VAL A 56 -14.52 5.50 -17.16
C VAL A 56 -14.05 4.97 -15.80
N ARG A 57 -14.88 5.07 -14.76
CA ARG A 57 -14.54 4.54 -13.43
C ARG A 57 -14.37 3.03 -13.44
N ASP A 58 -15.24 2.32 -14.14
CA ASP A 58 -15.16 0.85 -14.22
C ASP A 58 -13.94 0.41 -15.03
N LEU A 59 -13.66 1.08 -16.15
CA LEU A 59 -12.43 0.85 -16.92
C LEU A 59 -11.16 1.08 -16.08
N LEU A 60 -11.10 2.14 -15.27
CA LEU A 60 -9.94 2.39 -14.41
C LEU A 60 -9.75 1.27 -13.36
N LYS A 61 -10.83 0.69 -12.85
CA LYS A 61 -10.76 -0.47 -11.95
C LYS A 61 -10.26 -1.70 -12.69
N GLU A 62 -10.81 -1.97 -13.87
CA GLU A 62 -10.41 -3.11 -14.69
C GLU A 62 -8.94 -3.03 -15.06
N ARG A 63 -8.46 -1.88 -15.53
CA ARG A 63 -7.05 -1.67 -15.87
C ARG A 63 -6.12 -1.83 -14.66
N LEU A 64 -6.57 -1.44 -13.46
CA LEU A 64 -5.79 -1.68 -12.26
C LEU A 64 -5.68 -3.19 -11.95
N ASN A 65 -6.76 -3.95 -12.12
CA ASN A 65 -6.73 -5.40 -11.98
C ASN A 65 -5.80 -6.02 -13.02
N THR A 66 -5.91 -5.61 -14.29
CA THR A 66 -5.00 -6.05 -15.37
C THR A 66 -3.55 -5.73 -15.05
N TRP A 67 -3.26 -4.54 -14.53
CA TRP A 67 -1.91 -4.18 -14.09
C TRP A 67 -1.42 -5.11 -12.97
N THR A 68 -2.25 -5.37 -11.95
CA THR A 68 -1.90 -6.29 -10.86
C THR A 68 -1.62 -7.70 -11.36
N ASP A 69 -2.38 -8.18 -12.34
CA ASP A 69 -2.16 -9.51 -12.94
C ASP A 69 -0.89 -9.55 -13.80
N LEU A 70 -0.61 -8.51 -14.58
CA LEU A 70 0.63 -8.40 -15.37
C LEU A 70 1.89 -8.35 -14.50
N GLU A 71 1.81 -7.68 -13.35
CA GLU A 71 2.91 -7.66 -12.36
C GLU A 71 3.18 -9.05 -11.79
N LYS A 72 2.13 -9.86 -11.52
CA LYS A 72 2.30 -11.24 -11.06
C LYS A 72 2.93 -12.14 -12.11
N THR A 73 2.63 -11.92 -13.39
CA THR A 73 3.20 -12.70 -14.49
C THR A 73 4.60 -12.25 -14.91
N GLY A 74 5.18 -11.24 -14.25
CA GLY A 74 6.51 -10.69 -14.58
C GLY A 74 6.54 -9.84 -15.86
N ALA A 75 5.38 -9.43 -16.39
CA ALA A 75 5.25 -8.66 -17.62
C ALA A 75 5.46 -7.15 -17.38
N SER A 76 6.59 -6.79 -16.76
CA SER A 76 6.81 -5.44 -16.20
C SER A 76 6.66 -4.29 -17.21
N ALA A 77 7.10 -4.47 -18.46
CA ALA A 77 6.95 -3.43 -19.49
C ALA A 77 5.47 -3.17 -19.85
N GLN A 78 4.67 -4.23 -19.96
CA GLN A 78 3.24 -4.11 -20.23
C GLN A 78 2.49 -3.54 -19.02
N ALA A 79 2.83 -4.02 -17.83
CA ALA A 79 2.30 -3.49 -16.58
C ALA A 79 2.56 -1.98 -16.46
N GLN A 80 3.78 -1.53 -16.75
CA GLN A 80 4.14 -0.12 -16.69
C GLN A 80 3.35 0.74 -17.69
N ALA A 81 3.14 0.24 -18.92
CA ALA A 81 2.31 0.92 -19.91
C ALA A 81 0.85 1.02 -19.45
N VAL A 82 0.29 -0.08 -18.96
CA VAL A 82 -1.09 -0.09 -18.43
C VAL A 82 -1.24 0.89 -17.27
N LEU A 83 -0.27 0.91 -16.35
CA LEU A 83 -0.25 1.81 -15.20
C LEU A 83 -0.19 3.29 -15.60
N GLN A 84 0.68 3.61 -16.58
CA GLN A 84 0.83 4.99 -17.06
C GLN A 84 -0.46 5.51 -17.70
N ASP A 85 -1.03 4.75 -18.61
CA ASP A 85 -2.32 5.07 -19.24
C ASP A 85 -3.43 5.27 -18.21
N THR A 86 -3.47 4.40 -17.19
CA THR A 86 -4.48 4.45 -16.13
C THR A 86 -4.35 5.73 -15.30
N ARG A 87 -3.12 6.16 -15.01
CA ARG A 87 -2.84 7.43 -14.32
C ARG A 87 -3.24 8.63 -15.18
N ASP A 88 -2.86 8.64 -16.45
CA ASP A 88 -3.14 9.77 -17.34
C ASP A 88 -4.64 9.90 -17.61
N LEU A 89 -5.35 8.79 -17.78
CA LEU A 89 -6.80 8.77 -17.90
C LEU A 89 -7.49 9.30 -16.63
N ALA A 90 -7.03 8.91 -15.44
CA ALA A 90 -7.60 9.40 -14.18
C ALA A 90 -7.38 10.91 -13.97
N LYS A 91 -6.21 11.43 -14.34
CA LYS A 91 -5.93 12.88 -14.29
C LYS A 91 -6.83 13.67 -15.23
N GLU A 92 -7.02 13.17 -16.45
CA GLU A 92 -7.87 13.85 -17.42
C GLU A 92 -9.34 13.77 -17.02
N PHE A 93 -9.78 12.65 -16.42
CA PHE A 93 -11.11 12.53 -15.84
C PHE A 93 -11.36 13.59 -14.76
N ASP A 94 -10.45 13.76 -13.81
CA ASP A 94 -10.57 14.78 -12.76
C ASP A 94 -10.62 16.19 -13.34
N ARG A 95 -9.82 16.47 -14.38
CA ARG A 95 -9.86 17.76 -15.06
C ARG A 95 -11.24 18.04 -15.65
N VAL A 96 -11.81 17.07 -16.37
CA VAL A 96 -13.16 17.19 -16.94
C VAL A 96 -14.21 17.33 -15.83
N ALA A 97 -14.02 16.66 -14.70
CA ALA A 97 -14.93 16.70 -13.56
C ALA A 97 -14.87 18.03 -12.77
N GLN A 98 -13.78 18.78 -12.87
CA GLN A 98 -13.68 20.13 -12.28
C GLN A 98 -14.39 21.22 -13.08
N ASP A 99 -14.72 20.98 -14.36
CA ASP A 99 -15.53 21.91 -15.14
C ASP A 99 -16.93 22.05 -14.52
N GLY A 100 -17.46 23.28 -14.43
CA GLY A 100 -18.61 23.64 -13.58
C GLY A 100 -19.91 22.84 -13.75
N PHE A 101 -20.05 22.05 -14.82
CA PHE A 101 -21.09 21.03 -14.97
C PHE A 101 -20.97 19.92 -13.91
N TRP A 102 -19.76 19.37 -13.72
CA TRP A 102 -19.47 18.25 -12.83
C TRP A 102 -19.20 18.68 -11.39
N LYS A 103 -18.69 19.89 -11.15
CA LYS A 103 -18.52 20.46 -9.80
C LYS A 103 -19.83 20.45 -8.99
N ARG A 104 -20.99 20.53 -9.64
CA ARG A 104 -22.33 20.40 -9.02
C ARG A 104 -22.74 18.96 -8.69
N VAL A 105 -22.22 17.98 -9.43
CA VAL A 105 -22.47 16.53 -9.22
C VAL A 105 -21.43 15.91 -8.27
N GLU A 106 -20.21 16.46 -8.26
CA GLU A 106 -19.03 15.92 -7.58
C GLU A 106 -18.79 16.49 -6.17
N LEU A 107 -19.61 17.45 -5.72
CA LEU A 107 -19.72 17.90 -4.32
C LEU A 107 -19.95 16.74 -3.31
N ARG A 108 -20.17 15.50 -3.77
CA ARG A 108 -20.31 14.28 -2.96
C ARG A 108 -19.04 13.45 -2.80
N ALA A 109 -17.96 13.68 -3.56
CA ALA A 109 -16.73 12.91 -3.42
C ALA A 109 -15.69 13.66 -2.57
N ALA A 110 -15.29 13.07 -1.44
CA ALA A 110 -14.31 13.68 -0.52
C ALA A 110 -12.92 13.90 -1.13
N GLN A 111 -12.58 13.21 -2.23
CA GLN A 111 -11.29 13.33 -2.95
C GLN A 111 -11.43 13.08 -4.48
N PRO A 112 -10.57 13.72 -5.32
CA PRO A 112 -10.49 13.44 -6.76
C PRO A 112 -10.22 11.95 -7.07
N LEU A 113 -10.61 11.48 -8.26
CA LEU A 113 -10.44 10.09 -8.66
C LEU A 113 -8.96 9.71 -8.82
N SER A 114 -8.12 10.62 -9.33
CA SER A 114 -6.68 10.39 -9.45
C SER A 114 -6.01 10.18 -8.09
N GLN A 115 -6.45 10.88 -7.04
CA GLN A 115 -5.91 10.71 -5.69
C GLN A 115 -6.33 9.35 -5.11
N ARG A 116 -7.60 8.97 -5.24
CA ARG A 116 -8.07 7.64 -4.81
C ARG A 116 -7.35 6.52 -5.56
N LEU A 117 -7.11 6.70 -6.85
CA LEU A 117 -6.36 5.73 -7.66
C LEU A 117 -4.90 5.65 -7.21
N ALA A 118 -4.26 6.78 -6.90
CA ALA A 118 -2.89 6.81 -6.41
C ALA A 118 -2.76 6.00 -5.10
N ILE A 119 -3.66 6.18 -4.14
CA ILE A 119 -3.71 5.40 -2.89
C ILE A 119 -3.78 3.90 -3.19
N ARG A 120 -4.67 3.48 -4.11
CA ARG A 120 -4.80 2.06 -4.47
C ARG A 120 -3.55 1.48 -5.14
N ILE A 121 -2.87 2.28 -5.97
CA ILE A 121 -1.61 1.87 -6.60
C ILE A 121 -0.53 1.69 -5.54
N VAL A 122 -0.43 2.63 -4.59
CA VAL A 122 0.55 2.53 -3.49
C VAL A 122 0.27 1.29 -2.63
N ASP A 123 -0.99 1.08 -2.24
CA ASP A 123 -1.42 -0.09 -1.46
C ASP A 123 -1.09 -1.42 -2.14
N ALA A 124 -1.30 -1.51 -3.46
CA ALA A 124 -0.94 -2.70 -4.23
C ALA A 124 0.59 -2.94 -4.25
N TRP A 125 1.40 -1.89 -4.41
CA TRP A 125 2.86 -2.03 -4.33
C TRP A 125 3.36 -2.40 -2.94
N VAL A 126 2.77 -1.83 -1.88
CA VAL A 126 3.06 -2.19 -0.49
C VAL A 126 2.69 -3.66 -0.22
N THR A 127 1.55 -4.10 -0.73
CA THR A 127 1.12 -5.52 -0.64
C THR A 127 2.11 -6.44 -1.35
N LYS A 128 2.56 -6.07 -2.55
CA LYS A 128 3.61 -6.82 -3.27
C LYS A 128 4.91 -6.88 -2.45
N ALA A 129 5.31 -5.77 -1.84
CA ALA A 129 6.48 -5.73 -0.98
C ALA A 129 6.35 -6.69 0.22
N ALA A 130 5.19 -6.70 0.88
CA ALA A 130 4.91 -7.64 1.98
C ALA A 130 5.00 -9.11 1.52
N GLN A 131 4.42 -9.44 0.36
CA GLN A 131 4.52 -10.79 -0.22
C GLN A 131 5.96 -11.20 -0.53
N ALA A 132 6.76 -10.29 -1.09
CA ALA A 132 8.18 -10.53 -1.34
C ALA A 132 8.96 -10.71 -0.04
N MET A 133 8.62 -9.98 1.03
CA MET A 133 9.21 -10.17 2.37
C MET A 133 8.91 -11.57 2.91
N ASP A 134 7.68 -12.07 2.77
CA ASP A 134 7.30 -13.43 3.20
C ASP A 134 8.09 -14.50 2.44
N GLN A 135 8.39 -14.24 1.16
CA GLN A 135 9.25 -15.09 0.32
C GLN A 135 10.76 -14.88 0.56
N ARG A 136 11.13 -14.03 1.52
CA ARG A 136 12.52 -13.61 1.85
C ARG A 136 13.25 -12.92 0.69
N GLN A 137 12.52 -12.38 -0.27
CA GLN A 137 13.04 -11.62 -1.41
C GLN A 137 13.15 -10.12 -1.07
N ASN A 138 14.04 -9.79 -0.13
CA ASN A 138 14.16 -8.42 0.38
C ASN A 138 14.48 -7.36 -0.69
N MET A 139 15.21 -7.72 -1.75
CA MET A 139 15.52 -6.78 -2.85
C MET A 139 14.28 -6.44 -3.68
N GLU A 140 13.49 -7.46 -4.04
CA GLU A 140 12.22 -7.25 -4.75
C GLU A 140 11.24 -6.44 -3.90
N ALA A 141 11.20 -6.68 -2.60
CA ALA A 141 10.39 -5.91 -1.68
C ALA A 141 10.80 -4.42 -1.66
N LEU A 142 12.10 -4.12 -1.66
CA LEU A 142 12.58 -2.74 -1.74
C LEU A 142 12.24 -2.08 -3.09
N ASP A 143 12.39 -2.80 -4.20
CA ASP A 143 12.01 -2.31 -5.53
C ASP A 143 10.52 -1.98 -5.59
N ALA A 144 9.65 -2.83 -5.01
CA ALA A 144 8.22 -2.57 -4.91
C ALA A 144 7.92 -1.32 -4.05
N LEU A 145 8.64 -1.12 -2.94
CA LEU A 145 8.51 0.08 -2.10
C LEU A 145 9.01 1.34 -2.79
N ASP A 146 10.01 1.26 -3.66
CA ASP A 146 10.45 2.38 -4.50
C ASP A 146 9.36 2.76 -5.51
N GLN A 147 8.65 1.79 -6.08
CA GLN A 147 7.49 2.06 -6.95
C GLN A 147 6.31 2.66 -6.17
N ALA A 148 6.06 2.17 -4.95
CA ALA A 148 5.09 2.74 -4.03
C ALA A 148 5.41 4.22 -3.72
N GLU A 149 6.67 4.53 -3.40
CA GLU A 149 7.11 5.89 -3.12
C GLU A 149 6.93 6.82 -4.33
N ARG A 150 7.31 6.36 -5.53
CA ARG A 150 7.07 7.10 -6.78
C ARG A 150 5.58 7.36 -7.03
N ALA A 151 4.73 6.38 -6.76
CA ALA A 151 3.28 6.53 -6.86
C ALA A 151 2.71 7.53 -5.84
N ASN A 152 3.41 7.75 -4.73
CA ASN A 152 3.00 8.65 -3.64
C ASN A 152 3.55 10.10 -3.78
N GLN A 153 4.28 10.46 -4.86
CA GLN A 153 4.89 11.79 -5.04
C GLN A 153 3.90 12.95 -5.32
N GLY A 154 2.58 12.70 -5.34
CA GLY A 154 1.52 13.71 -5.51
C GLY A 154 1.10 14.40 -4.20
N PRO A 155 -0.20 14.68 -3.95
CA PRO A 155 -0.67 14.99 -2.60
C PRO A 155 -0.51 13.71 -1.76
N ALA A 156 0.71 13.52 -1.25
CA ALA A 156 1.15 12.30 -0.58
C ALA A 156 0.20 11.98 0.56
N ASP A 157 -0.39 10.79 0.52
CA ASP A 157 -1.24 10.34 1.59
C ASP A 157 -0.33 9.96 2.78
N PRO A 158 -0.51 10.59 3.97
CA PRO A 158 0.35 10.32 5.10
C PRO A 158 0.29 8.85 5.58
N TYR A 159 -0.85 8.17 5.44
CA TYR A 159 -0.96 6.75 5.82
C TYR A 159 -0.15 5.88 4.86
N MET A 160 -0.27 6.13 3.56
CA MET A 160 0.53 5.46 2.54
C MET A 160 2.03 5.71 2.73
N GLN A 161 2.41 6.94 3.06
CA GLN A 161 3.80 7.30 3.34
C GLN A 161 4.33 6.56 4.58
N ALA A 162 3.54 6.48 5.65
CA ALA A 162 3.88 5.73 6.85
C ALA A 162 4.05 4.23 6.54
N ALA A 163 3.15 3.63 5.75
CA ALA A 163 3.24 2.23 5.36
C ALA A 163 4.55 1.93 4.60
N ILE A 164 4.93 2.78 3.64
CA ILE A 164 6.18 2.62 2.89
C ILE A 164 7.40 2.64 3.82
N HIS A 165 7.48 3.63 4.72
CA HIS A 165 8.59 3.71 5.69
C HIS A 165 8.57 2.54 6.67
N HIS A 166 7.40 2.10 7.12
CA HIS A 166 7.24 0.98 8.03
C HIS A 166 7.80 -0.31 7.45
N HIS A 167 7.41 -0.67 6.22
CA HIS A 167 7.95 -1.85 5.54
C HIS A 167 9.45 -1.74 5.24
N ARG A 168 9.96 -0.56 4.86
CA ARG A 168 11.41 -0.35 4.74
C ARG A 168 12.14 -0.58 6.07
N GLY A 169 11.54 -0.14 7.18
CA GLY A 169 12.05 -0.39 8.53
C GLY A 169 12.13 -1.89 8.86
N LEU A 170 11.07 -2.63 8.58
CA LEU A 170 11.02 -4.08 8.77
C LEU A 170 12.05 -4.83 7.90
N ILE A 171 12.21 -4.44 6.63
CA ILE A 171 13.23 -5.03 5.74
C ILE A 171 14.64 -4.73 6.26
N ALA A 172 14.93 -3.48 6.63
CA ALA A 172 16.22 -3.10 7.19
C ALA A 172 16.52 -3.89 8.48
N GLN A 173 15.50 -4.11 9.31
CA GLN A 173 15.60 -4.93 10.52
C GLN A 173 15.93 -6.40 10.18
N ASN A 174 15.24 -7.01 9.20
CA ASN A 174 15.50 -8.36 8.73
C ASN A 174 16.91 -8.52 8.13
N LEU A 175 17.46 -7.45 7.57
CA LEU A 175 18.82 -7.37 7.04
C LEU A 175 19.87 -6.97 8.09
N TYR A 176 19.50 -6.90 9.38
CA TYR A 176 20.37 -6.49 10.49
C TYR A 176 20.94 -5.06 10.37
N ARG A 177 20.32 -4.21 9.54
CA ARG A 177 20.68 -2.80 9.34
C ARG A 177 19.98 -1.92 10.37
N TYR A 178 20.30 -2.14 11.64
CA TYR A 178 19.51 -1.57 12.75
C TYR A 178 19.43 -0.04 12.78
N LYS A 179 20.49 0.67 12.38
CA LYS A 179 20.47 2.14 12.29
C LYS A 179 19.48 2.63 11.24
N GLU A 180 19.42 1.95 10.10
CA GLU A 180 18.49 2.26 9.03
C GLU A 180 17.05 1.95 9.47
N ALA A 181 16.82 0.78 10.05
CA ALA A 181 15.51 0.40 10.59
C ALA A 181 14.99 1.43 11.61
N GLN A 182 15.84 1.86 12.54
CA GLN A 182 15.50 2.89 13.52
C GLN A 182 15.10 4.21 12.84
N SER A 183 15.86 4.68 11.85
CA SER A 183 15.53 5.91 11.13
C SER A 183 14.19 5.82 10.38
N GLN A 184 13.87 4.66 9.80
CA GLN A 184 12.58 4.46 9.15
C GLN A 184 11.43 4.47 10.16
N PHE A 185 11.57 3.78 11.29
CA PHE A 185 10.53 3.79 12.34
C PHE A 185 10.34 5.18 12.97
N GLU A 186 11.39 5.98 13.12
CA GLU A 186 11.27 7.38 13.58
C GLU A 186 10.45 8.24 12.59
N ARG A 187 10.59 8.00 11.28
CA ARG A 187 9.76 8.65 10.26
C ARG A 187 8.29 8.23 10.40
N VAL A 188 8.02 6.95 10.59
CA VAL A 188 6.66 6.42 10.83
C VAL A 188 6.03 7.07 12.06
N GLN A 189 6.77 7.12 13.18
CA GLN A 189 6.31 7.79 14.40
C GLN A 189 5.99 9.27 14.18
N THR A 190 6.87 9.99 13.46
CA THR A 190 6.65 11.40 13.13
C THR A 190 5.37 11.59 12.32
N ILE A 191 5.13 10.74 11.32
CA ILE A 191 3.94 10.80 10.48
C ILE A 191 2.68 10.48 11.28
N HIS A 192 2.67 9.38 12.03
CA HIS A 192 1.51 8.99 12.83
C HIS A 192 1.18 9.98 13.95
N THR A 193 2.20 10.59 14.57
CA THR A 193 2.01 11.69 15.53
C THR A 193 1.32 12.88 14.86
N ARG A 194 1.81 13.31 13.69
CA ARG A 194 1.26 14.44 12.95
C ARG A 194 -0.20 14.26 12.58
N ILE A 195 -0.62 13.04 12.22
CA ILE A 195 -2.00 12.73 11.83
C ILE A 195 -2.87 12.21 12.98
N GLY A 196 -2.34 12.15 14.20
CA GLY A 196 -3.07 11.65 15.37
C GLY A 196 -3.42 10.16 15.34
N ASN A 197 -2.70 9.34 14.56
CA ASN A 197 -2.97 7.91 14.46
C ASN A 197 -2.33 7.15 15.62
N ARG A 198 -3.04 7.06 16.75
CA ARG A 198 -2.60 6.35 17.95
C ARG A 198 -2.41 4.84 17.73
N VAL A 199 -3.25 4.22 16.90
CA VAL A 199 -3.12 2.80 16.55
C VAL A 199 -1.81 2.55 15.81
N GLY A 200 -1.50 3.36 14.80
CA GLY A 200 -0.24 3.28 14.07
C GLY A 200 0.99 3.55 14.94
N LEU A 201 0.89 4.49 15.90
CA LEU A 201 1.97 4.73 16.87
C LEU A 201 2.25 3.51 17.75
N ALA A 202 1.19 2.89 18.28
CA ALA A 202 1.31 1.70 19.12
C ALA A 202 1.88 0.50 18.33
N ALA A 203 1.51 0.35 17.06
CA ALA A 203 2.04 -0.69 16.19
C ALA A 203 3.55 -0.50 15.94
N VAL A 204 4.00 0.70 15.55
CA VAL A 204 5.44 0.93 15.31
C VAL A 204 6.28 0.85 16.60
N GLN A 205 5.69 1.18 17.77
CA GLN A 205 6.37 1.00 19.06
C GLN A 205 6.69 -0.48 19.33
N LEU A 206 5.79 -1.40 18.96
CA LEU A 206 6.04 -2.84 19.06
C LEU A 206 7.26 -3.25 18.22
N ASP A 207 7.37 -2.75 16.99
CA ASP A 207 8.51 -3.06 16.11
C ASP A 207 9.82 -2.45 16.62
N ILE A 208 9.77 -1.23 17.15
CA ILE A 208 10.93 -0.61 17.79
C ILE A 208 11.38 -1.43 19.01
N GLY A 209 10.46 -1.93 19.83
CA GLY A 209 10.78 -2.82 20.95
C GLY A 209 11.48 -4.09 20.49
N LEU A 210 11.01 -4.69 19.38
CA LEU A 210 11.66 -5.86 18.77
C LEU A 210 13.06 -5.53 18.24
N LEU A 211 13.21 -4.37 17.60
CA LEU A 211 14.51 -3.87 17.14
C LEU A 211 15.49 -3.70 18.31
N LYS A 212 15.06 -3.10 19.44
CA LYS A 212 15.91 -2.96 20.64
C LYS A 212 16.30 -4.31 21.21
N LYS A 213 15.37 -5.27 21.27
CA LYS A 213 15.65 -6.66 21.68
C LYS A 213 16.73 -7.29 20.78
N GLN A 214 16.61 -7.17 19.46
CA GLN A 214 17.58 -7.71 18.49
C GLN A 214 18.96 -7.04 18.59
N MET A 215 19.01 -5.77 19.01
CA MET A 215 20.25 -5.06 19.33
C MET A 215 20.86 -5.47 20.69
N GLY A 216 20.24 -6.38 21.43
CA GLY A 216 20.67 -6.78 22.79
C GLY A 216 20.30 -5.77 23.88
N ARG A 217 19.54 -4.72 23.56
CA ARG A 217 19.10 -3.68 24.49
C ARG A 217 17.81 -4.12 25.21
N LEU A 218 17.91 -5.19 26.00
CA LEU A 218 16.76 -5.87 26.58
C LEU A 218 15.94 -4.98 27.54
N SER A 219 16.60 -4.15 28.35
CA SER A 219 15.92 -3.22 29.27
C SER A 219 15.10 -2.17 28.52
N ASP A 220 15.63 -1.65 27.41
CA ASP A 220 14.91 -0.68 26.58
C ASP A 220 13.72 -1.34 25.88
N ALA A 221 13.91 -2.55 25.36
CA ALA A 221 12.81 -3.32 24.76
C ALA A 221 11.69 -3.57 25.78
N LEU A 222 12.04 -3.91 27.02
CA LEU A 222 11.08 -4.16 28.10
C LEU A 222 10.25 -2.92 28.41
N GLN A 223 10.90 -1.75 28.51
CA GLN A 223 10.23 -0.48 28.76
C GLN A 223 9.28 -0.12 27.61
N ILE A 224 9.78 -0.20 26.37
CA ILE A 224 9.00 0.13 25.17
C ILE A 224 7.79 -0.80 25.03
N TYR A 225 7.95 -2.11 25.26
CA TYR A 225 6.82 -3.03 25.21
C TYR A 225 5.77 -2.76 26.31
N ARG A 226 6.17 -2.34 27.51
CA ARG A 226 5.22 -1.96 28.56
C ARG A 226 4.41 -0.72 28.18
N GLU A 227 5.09 0.31 27.68
CA GLU A 227 4.46 1.55 27.20
C GLU A 227 3.49 1.26 26.04
N ALA A 228 3.92 0.44 25.07
CA ALA A 228 3.09 0.01 23.96
C ALA A 228 1.85 -0.76 24.44
N LEU A 229 2.01 -1.69 25.40
CA LEU A 229 0.90 -2.46 25.95
C LEU A 229 -0.15 -1.57 26.63
N GLU A 230 0.28 -0.62 27.45
CA GLU A 230 -0.63 0.33 28.11
C GLU A 230 -1.43 1.13 27.09
N GLU A 231 -0.77 1.62 26.04
CA GLU A 231 -1.43 2.38 24.99
C GLU A 231 -2.40 1.52 24.18
N GLN A 232 -1.99 0.31 23.79
CA GLN A 232 -2.84 -0.65 23.07
C GLN A 232 -4.09 -1.00 23.87
N GLN A 233 -3.98 -1.15 25.20
CA GLN A 233 -5.14 -1.34 26.07
C GLN A 233 -6.05 -0.11 26.12
N ARG A 234 -5.49 1.10 26.20
CA ARG A 234 -6.28 2.36 26.19
C ARG A 234 -7.05 2.56 24.89
N ILE A 235 -6.45 2.21 23.75
CA ILE A 235 -7.08 2.34 22.43
C ILE A 235 -7.86 1.10 21.99
N LEU A 236 -7.97 0.09 22.86
CA LEU A 236 -8.67 -1.18 22.61
C LEU A 236 -8.12 -1.96 21.40
N SER A 237 -6.82 -1.83 21.09
CA SER A 237 -6.15 -2.71 20.11
C SER A 237 -5.79 -4.04 20.75
N LEU A 238 -6.81 -4.90 20.93
CA LEU A 238 -6.68 -6.16 21.67
C LEU A 238 -5.77 -7.17 20.98
N GLY A 239 -5.76 -7.21 19.64
CA GLY A 239 -4.84 -8.08 18.88
C GLY A 239 -3.38 -7.72 19.09
N ASP A 240 -3.07 -6.41 19.01
CA ASP A 240 -1.70 -5.93 19.22
C ASP A 240 -1.25 -6.12 20.68
N ALA A 241 -2.14 -5.86 21.63
CA ALA A 241 -1.84 -6.10 23.04
C ALA A 241 -1.58 -7.59 23.34
N ALA A 242 -2.25 -8.53 22.68
CA ALA A 242 -1.94 -9.96 22.80
C ALA A 242 -0.52 -10.28 22.30
N GLN A 243 -0.13 -9.69 21.16
CA GLN A 243 1.24 -9.82 20.63
C GLN A 243 2.29 -9.24 21.58
N THR A 244 2.03 -8.05 22.12
CA THR A 244 2.94 -7.37 23.04
C THR A 244 3.10 -8.16 24.32
N LEU A 245 2.02 -8.73 24.87
CA LEU A 245 2.07 -9.65 26.01
C LEU A 245 2.94 -10.88 25.70
N ASN A 246 2.79 -11.49 24.52
CA ASN A 246 3.62 -12.61 24.11
C ASN A 246 5.11 -12.21 24.02
N ASN A 247 5.40 -11.04 23.44
CA ASN A 247 6.77 -10.53 23.32
C ASN A 247 7.40 -10.18 24.67
N LEU A 248 6.63 -9.58 25.60
CA LEU A 248 7.03 -9.34 26.98
C LEU A 248 7.34 -10.65 27.70
N GLY A 249 6.50 -11.67 27.53
CA GLY A 249 6.69 -12.99 28.10
C GLY A 249 8.04 -13.60 27.70
N ASN A 250 8.29 -13.66 26.39
CA ASN A 250 9.55 -14.15 25.85
C ASN A 250 10.76 -13.32 26.28
N LEU A 251 10.61 -11.99 26.36
CA LEU A 251 11.68 -11.10 26.78
C LEU A 251 12.04 -11.29 28.27
N CYS A 252 11.05 -11.43 29.15
CA CYS A 252 11.28 -11.72 30.57
C CYS A 252 12.00 -13.06 30.76
N ILE A 253 11.61 -14.10 30.02
CA ILE A 253 12.31 -15.40 30.03
C ILE A 253 13.77 -15.22 29.60
N GLN A 254 14.02 -14.46 28.52
CA GLN A 254 15.38 -14.19 28.05
C GLN A 254 16.24 -13.42 29.07
N ILE A 255 15.62 -12.57 29.90
CA ILE A 255 16.29 -11.83 30.99
C ILE A 255 16.49 -12.71 32.24
N GLY A 256 15.85 -13.89 32.31
CA GLY A 256 15.93 -14.82 33.42
C GLY A 256 14.77 -14.73 34.43
N ASP A 257 13.77 -13.87 34.19
CA ASP A 257 12.55 -13.81 35.00
C ASP A 257 11.47 -14.73 34.41
N LEU A 258 11.66 -16.03 34.59
CA LEU A 258 10.74 -17.06 34.11
C LEU A 258 9.31 -16.87 34.65
N ARG A 259 9.18 -16.51 35.94
CA ARG A 259 7.89 -16.33 36.60
C ARG A 259 7.09 -15.19 35.96
N GLN A 260 7.71 -14.03 35.75
CA GLN A 260 7.06 -12.91 35.10
C GLN A 260 6.78 -13.22 33.63
N GLY A 261 7.71 -13.90 32.95
CA GLY A 261 7.54 -14.34 31.58
C GLY A 261 6.29 -15.19 31.37
N MET A 262 6.13 -16.25 32.16
CA MET A 262 4.94 -17.10 32.14
C MET A 262 3.65 -16.34 32.48
N ALA A 263 3.72 -15.35 33.38
CA ALA A 263 2.55 -14.53 33.70
C ALA A 263 2.09 -13.68 32.50
N TYR A 264 3.02 -13.12 31.72
CA TYR A 264 2.67 -12.42 30.48
C TYR A 264 2.17 -13.36 29.40
N LEU A 265 2.78 -14.54 29.23
CA LEU A 265 2.33 -15.54 28.25
C LEU A 265 0.91 -16.03 28.54
N ARG A 266 0.55 -16.28 29.82
CA ARG A 266 -0.83 -16.61 30.20
C ARG A 266 -1.82 -15.50 29.82
N LYS A 267 -1.47 -14.24 30.09
CA LYS A 267 -2.31 -13.10 29.67
C LYS A 267 -2.43 -13.01 28.15
N ALA A 268 -1.38 -13.34 27.40
CA ALA A 268 -1.44 -13.39 25.94
C ALA A 268 -2.42 -14.46 25.45
N VAL A 269 -2.40 -15.65 26.04
CA VAL A 269 -3.35 -16.75 25.76
C VAL A 269 -4.79 -16.31 26.04
N GLU A 270 -5.06 -15.81 27.25
CA GLU A 270 -6.40 -15.33 27.65
C GLU A 270 -6.93 -14.24 26.71
N GLN A 271 -6.05 -13.35 26.25
CA GLN A 271 -6.45 -12.26 25.38
C GLN A 271 -6.69 -12.73 23.94
N ALA A 272 -5.85 -13.61 23.42
CA ALA A 272 -6.04 -14.21 22.10
C ALA A 272 -7.32 -15.05 22.04
N GLU A 273 -7.66 -15.78 23.10
CA GLU A 273 -8.91 -16.53 23.23
C GLU A 273 -10.13 -15.59 23.22
N LYS A 274 -10.09 -14.50 24.00
CA LYS A 274 -11.19 -13.50 24.06
C LYS A 274 -11.52 -12.87 22.71
N ILE A 275 -10.53 -12.72 21.83
CA ILE A 275 -10.73 -12.16 20.49
C ILE A 275 -10.87 -13.24 19.40
N SER A 276 -10.87 -14.51 19.77
CA SER A 276 -10.94 -15.65 18.85
C SER A 276 -9.85 -15.63 17.76
N ASP A 277 -8.62 -15.25 18.14
CA ASP A 277 -7.44 -15.27 17.26
C ASP A 277 -6.64 -16.56 17.49
N ASP A 278 -7.00 -17.62 16.75
CA ASP A 278 -6.40 -18.95 16.87
C ASP A 278 -4.88 -18.95 16.61
N SER A 279 -4.41 -18.06 15.73
CA SER A 279 -2.99 -17.97 15.39
C SER A 279 -2.18 -17.46 16.59
N ARG A 280 -2.62 -16.35 17.20
CA ARG A 280 -1.96 -15.81 18.40
C ARG A 280 -2.14 -16.71 19.61
N TYR A 281 -3.29 -17.35 19.73
CA TYR A 281 -3.56 -18.31 20.80
C TYR A 281 -2.57 -19.47 20.76
N SER A 282 -2.41 -20.11 19.59
CA SER A 282 -1.45 -21.20 19.37
C SER A 282 0.00 -20.76 19.64
N LEU A 283 0.40 -19.58 19.14
CA LEU A 283 1.74 -19.03 19.38
C LEU A 283 2.02 -18.81 20.88
N ALA A 284 1.08 -18.21 21.59
CA ALA A 284 1.21 -17.94 23.02
C ALA A 284 1.25 -19.23 23.85
N LEU A 285 0.43 -20.22 23.51
CA LEU A 285 0.46 -21.55 24.14
C LEU A 285 1.79 -22.27 23.91
N ASN A 286 2.33 -22.22 22.70
CA ASN A 286 3.61 -22.85 22.40
C ASN A 286 4.74 -22.25 23.24
N ASN A 287 4.79 -20.91 23.32
CA ASN A 287 5.78 -20.21 24.15
C ASN A 287 5.58 -20.51 25.64
N LEU A 288 4.33 -20.62 26.10
CA LEU A 288 4.02 -20.97 27.48
C LEU A 288 4.44 -22.41 27.80
N GLY A 289 4.22 -23.35 26.88
CA GLY A 289 4.67 -24.74 26.99
C GLY A 289 6.18 -24.85 27.07
N PHE A 290 6.90 -24.10 26.24
CA PHE A 290 8.36 -23.99 26.32
C PHE A 290 8.82 -23.40 27.67
N ALA A 291 8.14 -22.37 28.17
CA ALA A 291 8.46 -21.81 29.48
C ALA A 291 8.23 -22.83 30.63
N HIS A 292 7.21 -23.67 30.52
CA HIS A 292 6.97 -24.75 31.47
C HIS A 292 8.07 -25.82 31.42
N SER A 293 8.59 -26.20 30.25
CA SER A 293 9.68 -27.17 30.17
C SER A 293 10.95 -26.65 30.85
N MET A 294 11.25 -25.36 30.70
CA MET A 294 12.37 -24.70 31.39
C MET A 294 12.21 -24.63 32.92
N GLN A 295 11.00 -24.74 33.44
CA GLN A 295 10.75 -24.72 34.89
C GLN A 295 11.11 -26.07 35.55
N HIS A 296 11.20 -27.13 34.76
CA HIS A 296 11.41 -28.50 35.22
C HIS A 296 12.79 -29.07 34.86
N GLU A 297 13.68 -28.24 34.31
CA GLU A 297 15.13 -28.49 34.15
C GLU A 297 15.92 -27.89 35.34
#